data_AF-A0A9W4XWB1-F1
#
_entry.id   AF-A0A9W4XWB1-F1
#
_cell.length_a   1.000
_cell.length_b   1.000
_cell.length_c   1.000
_cell.angle_alpha   90.00
_cell.angle_beta   90.00
_cell.angle_gamma   90.00
#
_symmetry.space_group_name_H-M   'P 1'
#
loop_
_entity.id
_entity.type
_entity.pdbx_description
1 polymer ?
#
loop_
_entity_poly.entity_id
_entity_poly.type
_entity_poly.pdbx_seq_one_letter_code
_entity_poly.pdbx_strand_id
1 'polypeptide(L)'
;MINKERLARRRAAKGRKPSFERPESWRYVRLETGWRKPKGVDHHQRKQKSRGRPGLVKVGYGGPRDSRGLHPSGYTDNLVYNVRGLDALDPAKDGVRIGHGVGYRKRLEIAARAVEGGFRVFNARVEPDGS
;
A
#
# COMPACT_ATOMS: atom_id res chain seq x y z
N MET A 1 -17.75 6.98 1.63
CA MET A 1 -16.50 6.20 1.52
C MET A 1 -16.84 4.90 0.80
N ILE A 2 -16.19 4.63 -0.33
CA ILE A 2 -16.49 3.48 -1.18
C ILE A 2 -15.99 2.20 -0.47
N ASN A 3 -16.63 1.04 -0.71
CA ASN A 3 -16.18 -0.27 -0.21
C ASN A 3 -15.97 -0.35 1.33
N LYS A 4 -16.77 0.38 2.12
CA LYS A 4 -16.62 0.50 3.58
C LYS A 4 -16.57 -0.85 4.31
N GLU A 5 -17.44 -1.78 3.95
CA GLU A 5 -17.51 -3.10 4.56
C GLU A 5 -16.26 -3.95 4.27
N ARG A 6 -15.78 -3.93 3.03
CA ARG A 6 -14.56 -4.65 2.61
C ARG A 6 -13.35 -4.14 3.40
N LEU A 7 -13.25 -2.82 3.58
CA LEU A 7 -12.20 -2.21 4.39
C LEU A 7 -12.30 -2.57 5.88
N ALA A 8 -13.51 -2.68 6.43
CA ALA A 8 -13.72 -3.10 7.81
C ALA A 8 -13.22 -4.55 8.03
N ARG A 9 -13.58 -5.47 7.14
CA ARG A 9 -13.08 -6.87 7.17
C ARG A 9 -11.55 -6.92 7.09
N ARG A 10 -10.96 -6.08 6.23
CA ARG A 10 -9.49 -5.96 6.14
C ARG A 10 -8.85 -5.46 7.43
N ARG A 11 -9.43 -4.45 8.09
CA ARG A 11 -8.93 -3.91 9.35
C ARG A 11 -8.99 -4.95 10.46
N ALA A 12 -10.09 -5.70 10.56
CA ALA A 12 -10.21 -6.81 11.51
C ALA A 12 -9.13 -7.89 11.28
N ALA A 13 -8.90 -8.28 10.02
CA ALA A 13 -7.83 -9.22 9.69
C ALA A 13 -6.42 -8.65 9.98
N LYS A 14 -6.19 -7.35 9.70
CA LYS A 14 -4.91 -6.68 9.96
C LYS A 14 -4.60 -6.60 11.47
N GLY A 15 -5.60 -6.41 12.33
CA GLY A 15 -5.42 -6.36 13.78
C GLY A 15 -4.84 -7.65 14.38
N ARG A 16 -5.09 -8.80 13.73
CA ARG A 16 -4.53 -10.10 14.13
C ARG A 16 -3.12 -10.35 13.59
N LYS A 17 -2.66 -9.52 12.66
CA LYS A 17 -1.40 -9.73 11.93
C LYS A 17 -0.26 -9.00 12.65
N PRO A 18 0.80 -9.69 13.10
CA PRO A 18 1.96 -9.03 13.67
C PRO A 18 2.74 -8.26 12.60
N SER A 19 3.60 -7.34 13.04
CA SER A 19 4.64 -6.77 12.20
C SER A 19 5.65 -7.86 11.82
N PHE A 20 5.80 -8.11 10.52
CA PHE A 20 6.74 -9.09 10.02
C PHE A 20 8.10 -8.45 9.82
N GLU A 21 8.91 -8.49 10.87
CA GLU A 21 10.27 -7.96 10.87
C GLU A 21 11.29 -9.08 10.75
N ARG A 22 12.41 -8.78 10.08
CA ARG A 22 13.55 -9.69 10.06
C ARG A 22 14.04 -9.93 11.49
N PRO A 23 14.31 -11.18 11.89
CA PRO A 23 14.93 -11.44 13.18
C PRO A 23 16.22 -10.64 13.36
N GLU A 24 16.38 -10.02 14.53
CA GLU A 24 17.54 -9.21 14.92
C GLU A 24 17.79 -7.92 14.12
N SER A 25 16.87 -7.49 13.26
CA SER A 25 17.02 -6.19 12.56
C SER A 25 17.06 -5.00 13.53
N TRP A 26 16.43 -5.11 14.70
CA TRP A 26 16.52 -4.10 15.76
C TRP A 26 17.86 -4.09 16.51
N ARG A 27 18.66 -5.17 16.41
CA ARG A 27 19.94 -5.31 17.12
C ARG A 27 21.13 -4.87 16.27
N TYR A 28 21.06 -5.09 14.96
CA TYR A 28 22.18 -4.88 14.05
C TYR A 28 21.81 -3.98 12.87
N VAL A 29 22.49 -2.84 12.73
CA VAL A 29 22.28 -1.89 11.61
C VAL A 29 22.49 -2.54 10.25
N ARG A 30 23.43 -3.48 10.13
CA ARG A 30 23.68 -4.26 8.89
C ARG A 30 22.50 -5.14 8.46
N LEU A 31 21.51 -5.35 9.32
CA LEU A 31 20.34 -6.15 9.02
C LEU A 31 19.14 -5.24 8.72
N GLU A 32 18.74 -5.22 7.45
CA GLU A 32 17.51 -4.53 7.05
C GLU A 32 16.27 -5.11 7.73
N THR A 33 15.25 -4.26 7.89
CA THR A 33 13.95 -4.61 8.50
C THR A 33 13.07 -5.51 7.61
N GLY A 34 13.42 -5.63 6.32
CA GLY A 34 12.67 -6.44 5.36
C GLY A 34 12.65 -7.94 5.74
N TRP A 35 11.46 -8.55 5.73
CA TRP A 35 11.29 -9.95 6.11
C TRP A 35 12.22 -10.91 5.36
N ARG A 36 12.85 -11.81 6.11
CA ARG A 36 13.61 -12.95 5.59
C ARG A 36 13.28 -14.18 6.43
N LYS A 37 13.04 -15.32 5.77
CA LYS A 37 12.74 -16.59 6.46
C LYS A 37 13.97 -17.02 7.28
N PRO A 38 13.86 -17.21 8.60
CA PRO A 38 14.97 -17.71 9.41
C PRO A 38 15.28 -19.18 9.05
N LYS A 39 16.56 -19.46 8.78
CA LYS A 39 17.04 -20.78 8.34
C LYS A 39 17.81 -21.57 9.41
N GLY A 40 18.40 -20.89 10.41
CA GLY A 40 19.28 -21.51 11.40
C GLY A 40 18.61 -22.64 12.20
N VAL A 41 19.35 -23.72 12.46
CA VAL A 41 18.85 -24.91 13.16
C VAL A 41 18.34 -24.52 14.55
N ASP A 42 19.07 -23.72 15.31
CA ASP A 42 18.67 -23.32 16.66
C ASP A 42 17.88 -22.03 16.74
N HIS A 43 17.49 -21.45 15.60
CA HIS A 43 16.80 -20.17 15.61
C HIS A 43 15.41 -20.26 16.25
N HIS A 44 15.22 -19.53 17.36
CA HIS A 44 14.03 -19.56 18.21
C HIS A 44 12.74 -19.18 17.46
N GLN A 45 12.82 -18.21 16.53
CA GLN A 45 11.68 -17.82 15.68
C GLN A 45 11.29 -18.92 14.71
N ARG A 46 12.27 -19.70 14.21
CA ARG A 46 12.03 -20.81 13.28
C ARG A 46 11.33 -21.95 14.00
N LYS A 47 11.81 -22.27 15.20
CA LYS A 47 11.21 -23.31 16.06
C LYS A 47 9.86 -22.87 16.68
N GLN A 48 9.50 -21.58 16.59
CA GLN A 48 8.32 -20.98 17.25
C GLN A 48 8.26 -21.26 18.77
N LYS A 49 9.42 -21.49 19.41
CA LYS A 49 9.51 -21.90 20.82
C LYS A 49 9.58 -20.74 21.81
N SER A 50 9.86 -19.52 21.33
CA SER A 50 10.16 -18.39 22.22
C SER A 50 9.00 -17.41 22.29
N ARG A 51 8.49 -17.17 23.50
CA ARG A 51 7.63 -16.03 23.80
C ARG A 51 8.43 -14.74 23.54
N GLY A 52 7.82 -13.76 22.89
CA GLY A 52 8.43 -12.44 22.60
C GLY A 52 9.20 -12.32 21.27
N ARG A 53 9.39 -13.38 20.49
CA ARG A 53 9.98 -13.26 19.14
C ARG A 53 8.88 -12.99 18.10
N PRO A 54 9.10 -12.16 17.06
CA PRO A 54 8.07 -11.87 16.06
C PRO A 54 7.57 -13.14 15.38
N GLY A 55 6.29 -13.15 14.98
CA GLY A 55 5.67 -14.31 14.33
C GLY A 55 6.35 -14.68 13.00
N LEU A 56 6.23 -15.95 12.61
CA LEU A 56 6.65 -16.41 11.28
C LEU A 56 5.56 -16.04 10.25
N VAL A 57 5.95 -15.52 9.09
CA VAL A 57 5.02 -15.32 7.97
C VAL A 57 4.42 -16.66 7.55
N LYS A 58 3.09 -16.72 7.49
CA LYS A 58 2.25 -17.87 7.08
C LYS A 58 1.13 -17.41 6.15
N VAL A 59 0.63 -18.30 5.30
CA VAL A 59 -0.49 -18.02 4.37
C VAL A 59 -1.75 -17.56 5.11
N GLY A 60 -1.99 -18.08 6.31
CA GLY A 60 -3.16 -17.73 7.14
C GLY A 60 -3.23 -16.27 7.59
N TYR A 61 -2.15 -15.48 7.46
CA TYR A 61 -2.17 -14.03 7.72
C TYR A 61 -2.64 -13.21 6.51
N GLY A 62 -2.95 -13.84 5.38
CA GLY A 62 -3.47 -13.18 4.20
C GLY A 62 -4.82 -12.52 4.48
N GLY A 63 -4.94 -11.23 4.18
CA GLY A 63 -6.22 -10.52 4.30
C GLY A 63 -7.23 -10.94 3.21
N PRO A 64 -8.51 -10.58 3.38
CA PRO A 64 -9.58 -10.87 2.42
C PRO A 64 -9.23 -10.45 0.99
N ARG A 65 -9.56 -11.28 0.00
CA ARG A 65 -9.18 -11.07 -1.41
C ARG A 65 -9.86 -9.83 -2.01
N ASP A 66 -11.13 -9.63 -1.68
CA ASP A 66 -12.00 -8.51 -2.10
C ASP A 66 -11.49 -7.12 -1.71
N SER A 67 -10.74 -7.03 -0.61
CA SER A 67 -10.23 -5.78 -0.03
C SER A 67 -8.73 -5.54 -0.26
N ARG A 68 -8.07 -6.49 -0.90
CA ARG A 68 -6.63 -6.47 -1.16
C ARG A 68 -6.32 -5.40 -2.21
N GLY A 69 -5.30 -4.59 -1.96
CA GLY A 69 -4.91 -3.50 -2.87
C GLY A 69 -5.73 -2.22 -2.79
N LEU A 70 -6.88 -2.21 -2.08
CA LEU A 70 -7.67 -0.98 -1.93
C LEU A 70 -6.95 0.10 -1.11
N HIS A 71 -7.02 1.36 -1.53
CA HIS A 71 -6.58 2.49 -0.75
C HIS A 71 -7.46 2.65 0.52
N PRO A 72 -6.97 3.24 1.63
CA PRO A 72 -7.79 3.50 2.81
C PRO A 72 -9.06 4.33 2.53
N SER A 73 -9.12 5.08 1.43
CA SER A 73 -10.32 5.79 0.96
C SER A 73 -11.37 4.90 0.31
N GLY A 74 -11.02 3.65 -0.04
CA GLY A 74 -11.93 2.65 -0.64
C GLY A 74 -11.82 2.49 -2.15
N TYR A 75 -11.05 3.35 -2.80
CA TYR A 75 -10.72 3.29 -4.23
C TYR A 75 -9.58 2.30 -4.49
N THR A 76 -9.40 1.90 -5.74
CA THR A 76 -8.15 1.28 -6.20
C THR A 76 -7.03 2.33 -6.26
N ASP A 77 -5.79 1.88 -6.37
CA ASP A 77 -4.60 2.74 -6.35
C ASP A 77 -3.85 2.59 -7.66
N ASN A 78 -4.20 3.41 -8.64
CA ASN A 78 -3.71 3.31 -10.01
C ASN A 78 -2.62 4.34 -10.28
N LEU A 79 -1.45 3.84 -10.70
CA LEU A 79 -0.28 4.67 -10.96
C LEU A 79 -0.31 5.20 -12.41
N VAL A 80 -0.36 6.52 -12.56
CA VAL A 80 -0.49 7.20 -13.85
C VAL A 80 0.74 8.07 -14.14
N TYR A 81 1.20 8.04 -15.38
CA TYR A 81 2.39 8.79 -15.84
C TYR A 81 2.09 9.83 -16.92
N ASN A 82 0.93 9.74 -17.57
CA ASN A 82 0.50 10.60 -18.68
C ASN A 82 -1.02 10.77 -18.66
N VAL A 83 -1.53 11.73 -19.42
CA VAL A 83 -2.96 12.03 -19.49
C VAL A 83 -3.77 10.85 -20.02
N ARG A 84 -3.23 10.12 -21.01
CA ARG A 84 -3.88 8.93 -21.60
C ARG A 84 -4.12 7.81 -20.59
N GLY A 85 -3.33 7.74 -19.52
CA GLY A 85 -3.50 6.79 -18.44
C GLY A 85 -4.74 7.06 -17.58
N LEU A 86 -5.36 8.24 -17.69
CA LEU A 86 -6.63 8.55 -17.04
C LEU A 86 -7.83 8.02 -17.84
N ASP A 87 -7.74 7.95 -19.17
CA ASP A 87 -8.86 7.58 -20.04
C ASP A 87 -9.32 6.12 -19.82
N ALA A 88 -8.43 5.25 -19.34
CA ALA A 88 -8.73 3.84 -19.07
C ALA A 88 -9.36 3.58 -17.69
N LEU A 89 -9.54 4.62 -16.86
CA LEU A 89 -9.95 4.49 -15.46
C LEU A 89 -11.41 4.91 -15.23
N ASP A 90 -12.07 4.30 -14.24
CA ASP A 90 -13.43 4.63 -13.83
C ASP A 90 -13.43 5.54 -12.58
N PRO A 91 -13.86 6.82 -12.66
CA PRO A 91 -13.84 7.75 -11.53
C PRO A 91 -14.59 7.26 -10.28
N ALA A 92 -15.58 6.38 -10.45
CA ALA A 92 -16.39 5.85 -9.35
C ALA A 92 -15.68 4.76 -8.55
N LYS A 93 -14.62 4.14 -9.07
CA LYS A 93 -13.92 3.01 -8.43
C LYS A 93 -12.43 3.24 -8.27
N ASP A 94 -11.85 3.99 -9.20
CA ASP A 94 -10.42 4.15 -9.35
C ASP A 94 -9.91 5.46 -8.77
N GLY A 95 -8.85 5.33 -7.98
CA GLY A 95 -8.10 6.46 -7.45
C GLY A 95 -6.79 6.60 -8.21
N VAL A 96 -6.38 7.84 -8.44
CA VAL A 96 -5.20 8.15 -9.26
C VAL A 96 -4.04 8.53 -8.35
N ARG A 97 -2.89 7.90 -8.58
CA ARG A 97 -1.59 8.33 -8.05
C ARG A 97 -0.67 8.69 -9.20
N ILE A 98 -0.13 9.90 -9.19
CA ILE A 98 0.80 10.34 -10.22
C ILE A 98 2.20 9.77 -9.91
N GLY A 99 2.82 9.11 -10.88
CA GLY A 99 4.15 8.51 -10.75
C GLY A 99 5.20 9.52 -10.26
N HIS A 100 6.17 9.06 -9.45
CA HIS A 100 7.22 9.93 -8.90
C HIS A 100 8.00 10.69 -10.00
N GLY A 101 8.38 9.99 -11.08
CA GLY A 101 9.18 10.56 -12.18
C GLY A 101 8.46 11.54 -13.10
N VAL A 102 7.18 11.84 -12.89
CA VAL A 102 6.47 12.84 -13.70
C VAL A 102 6.89 14.24 -13.23
N GLY A 103 7.42 15.04 -14.15
CA GLY A 103 7.81 16.43 -13.89
C GLY A 103 6.62 17.37 -13.71
N TYR A 104 6.87 18.56 -13.14
CA TYR A 104 5.83 19.52 -12.75
C TYR A 104 4.85 19.88 -13.88
N ARG A 105 5.36 20.22 -15.07
CA ARG A 105 4.53 20.58 -16.24
C ARG A 105 3.49 19.52 -16.58
N LYS A 106 3.90 18.24 -16.63
CA LYS A 106 2.99 17.12 -16.89
C LYS A 106 2.08 16.82 -15.71
N ARG A 107 2.52 17.06 -14.47
CA ARG A 107 1.67 16.90 -13.29
C ARG A 107 0.49 17.86 -13.31
N LEU A 108 0.71 19.12 -13.71
CA LEU A 108 -0.35 20.12 -13.82
C LEU A 108 -1.40 19.69 -14.86
N GLU A 109 -0.95 19.24 -16.03
CA GLU A 109 -1.81 18.73 -17.10
C GLU A 109 -2.65 17.51 -16.65
N ILE A 110 -2.01 16.54 -16.00
CA ILE A 110 -2.69 15.34 -15.46
C ILE A 110 -3.66 15.73 -14.35
N ALA A 111 -3.29 16.67 -13.47
CA ALA A 111 -4.14 17.11 -12.37
C ALA A 111 -5.39 17.84 -12.89
N ALA A 112 -5.25 18.77 -13.83
CA ALA A 112 -6.37 19.47 -14.45
C ALA A 112 -7.35 18.47 -15.08
N ARG A 113 -6.84 17.53 -15.90
CA ARG A 113 -7.67 16.51 -16.53
C ARG A 113 -8.32 15.55 -15.53
N ALA A 114 -7.61 15.22 -14.45
CA ALA A 114 -8.15 14.37 -13.39
C ALA A 114 -9.30 15.06 -12.64
N VAL A 115 -9.20 16.37 -12.40
CA VAL A 115 -10.27 17.17 -11.77
C VAL A 115 -11.48 17.26 -12.70
N GLU A 116 -11.28 17.55 -13.99
CA GLU A 116 -12.34 17.54 -15.01
C GLU A 116 -13.07 16.18 -15.07
N GLY A 117 -12.31 15.08 -15.01
CA GLY A 117 -12.84 13.72 -15.01
C GLY A 117 -13.44 13.25 -13.67
N GLY A 118 -13.41 14.09 -12.63
CA GLY A 118 -13.92 13.73 -11.30
C GLY A 118 -13.10 12.68 -10.55
N PHE A 119 -11.86 12.45 -10.95
CA PHE A 119 -10.98 11.47 -10.31
C PHE A 119 -10.45 11.98 -8.97
N ARG A 120 -10.32 11.06 -8.01
CA ARG A 120 -9.63 11.36 -6.74
C ARG A 120 -8.12 11.16 -6.91
N VAL A 121 -7.36 12.25 -6.88
CA VAL A 121 -5.89 12.21 -6.90
C VAL A 121 -5.33 12.10 -5.47
N PHE A 122 -4.47 11.11 -5.20
CA PHE A 122 -3.93 10.87 -3.84
C PHE A 122 -2.69 11.70 -3.50
N ASN A 123 -1.93 12.13 -4.51
CA ASN A 123 -0.69 12.88 -4.34
C ASN A 123 -0.71 14.18 -5.16
N ALA A 124 -1.83 14.90 -5.09
CA ALA A 124 -1.92 16.26 -5.59
C ALA A 124 -1.00 17.15 -4.74
N ARG A 125 0.18 17.46 -5.29
CA ARG A 125 1.09 18.49 -4.76
C ARG A 125 0.95 19.81 -5.52
N VAL A 126 0.12 19.80 -6.55
CA VAL A 126 0.01 20.87 -7.53
C VAL A 126 -1.49 21.14 -7.66
N GLU A 127 -1.89 22.32 -7.21
CA GLU A 127 -3.20 22.88 -7.52
C GLU A 127 -3.16 23.41 -8.96
N PRO A 128 -4.22 23.26 -9.76
CA PRO A 128 -4.27 23.79 -11.13
C PRO A 128 -4.11 25.31 -11.17
N ASP A 129 -4.41 26.00 -10.06
CA ASP A 129 -4.49 27.46 -9.99
C ASP A 129 -3.18 28.15 -9.57
N GLY A 130 -2.08 27.40 -9.42
CA GLY A 130 -0.73 27.97 -9.30
C GLY A 130 -0.51 28.91 -8.12
N SER A 131 -1.06 28.60 -6.94
CA SER A 131 -0.73 29.27 -5.67
C SER A 131 0.21 28.43 -4.81
#